data_AF-A0A3P9MD29-F1
#
_entry.id   AF-A0A3P9MD29-F1
#
_cell.length_a   1.000
_cell.length_b   1.000
_cell.length_c   1.000
_cell.angle_alpha   90.00
_cell.angle_beta   90.00
_cell.angle_gamma   90.00
#
_symmetry.space_group_name_H-M   'P 1'
#
loop_
_entity.id
_entity.type
_entity.pdbx_description
1 polymer ?
#
loop_
_entity_poly.entity_id
_entity_poly.type
_entity_poly.pdbx_seq_one_letter_code
_entity_poly.pdbx_strand_id
1 'polypeptide(L)'
;PPALPLTENLAAICQEGSGRPRYPDSFFPPSGYSHDRRRGKAINRLESWFSLCCSGLVAQQPSQILCCAQQAWIQALSQFCEEEYSTKTMVYECCEDKGPARWICFNSELPNPDYSPKPGYTAPAMPQEPGFSFDPNVC
;
A
#
# COMPACT_ATOMS: atom_id res chain seq x y z
N PRO A 1 8.47 -0.48 -4.55
CA PRO A 1 7.19 -0.96 -3.94
C PRO A 1 7.31 -0.86 -2.41
N PRO A 2 6.19 -0.85 -1.66
CA PRO A 2 6.22 -0.88 -0.20
C PRO A 2 6.54 -2.29 0.32
N ALA A 3 7.25 -2.39 1.44
CA ALA A 3 7.61 -3.67 2.06
C ALA A 3 6.39 -4.45 2.55
N LEU A 4 6.45 -5.77 2.59
CA LEU A 4 5.49 -6.56 3.34
C LEU A 4 5.51 -6.10 4.81
N PRO A 5 4.34 -5.84 5.44
CA PRO A 5 4.28 -5.53 6.86
C PRO A 5 4.83 -6.68 7.71
N LEU A 6 5.70 -6.34 8.65
CA LEU A 6 6.33 -7.24 9.61
C LEU A 6 6.24 -6.61 11.01
N THR A 7 6.52 -7.39 12.04
CA THR A 7 6.42 -6.91 13.43
C THR A 7 7.33 -5.71 13.68
N GLU A 8 8.53 -5.71 13.09
CA GLU A 8 9.56 -4.67 13.22
C GLU A 8 9.15 -3.32 12.65
N ASN A 9 8.36 -3.28 11.57
CA ASN A 9 7.95 -2.04 10.90
C ASN A 9 6.51 -1.64 11.20
N LEU A 10 5.74 -2.46 11.93
CA LEU A 10 4.33 -2.21 12.24
C LEU A 10 4.11 -0.88 12.98
N ALA A 11 5.02 -0.52 13.89
CA ALA A 11 4.93 0.75 14.60
C ALA A 11 5.04 1.94 13.64
N ALA A 12 6.00 1.93 12.72
CA ALA A 12 6.17 2.96 11.70
C ALA A 12 4.97 3.02 10.73
N ILE A 13 4.43 1.85 10.34
CA ILE A 13 3.22 1.77 9.52
C ILE A 13 2.08 2.55 10.19
N CYS A 14 1.80 2.29 11.47
CA CYS A 14 0.67 2.86 12.19
C CYS A 14 0.88 4.30 12.65
N GLN A 15 2.08 4.66 13.09
CA GLN A 15 2.34 5.94 13.77
C GLN A 15 2.92 7.00 12.85
N GLU A 16 3.62 6.60 11.78
CA GLU A 16 4.41 7.52 10.95
C GLU A 16 3.82 7.70 9.54
N GLY A 17 2.61 7.19 9.30
CA GLY A 17 1.98 7.24 7.97
C GLY A 17 1.78 8.63 7.39
N SER A 18 1.54 9.63 8.24
CA SER A 18 1.42 11.02 7.83
C SER A 18 2.73 11.62 7.29
N GLY A 19 3.88 11.00 7.56
CA GLY A 19 5.19 11.42 7.06
C GLY A 19 5.58 10.77 5.72
N ARG A 20 4.74 9.91 5.13
CA ARG A 20 5.03 9.23 3.85
C ARG A 20 4.27 9.89 2.69
N PRO A 21 4.84 9.94 1.47
CA PRO A 21 4.21 10.61 0.32
C PRO A 21 2.78 10.16 0.02
N ARG A 22 1.95 11.08 -0.46
CA ARG A 22 0.64 10.82 -1.09
C ARG A 22 0.59 11.48 -2.46
N TYR A 23 -0.24 10.92 -3.32
CA TYR A 23 -0.30 11.28 -4.73
C TYR A 23 -1.75 11.67 -5.11
N PRO A 24 -2.24 12.86 -4.74
CA PRO A 24 -3.54 13.35 -5.20
C PRO A 24 -3.57 13.50 -6.73
N ASP A 25 -4.76 13.60 -7.32
CA ASP A 25 -4.92 13.71 -8.79
C ASP A 25 -4.15 14.89 -9.40
N SER A 26 -3.97 15.96 -8.63
CA SER A 26 -3.20 17.15 -9.01
C SER A 26 -1.68 16.97 -8.97
N PHE A 27 -1.17 15.87 -8.40
CA PHE A 27 0.27 15.64 -8.24
C PHE A 27 0.99 15.43 -9.57
N PHE A 28 0.35 14.72 -10.50
CA PHE A 28 0.95 14.39 -11.80
C PHE A 28 0.36 15.25 -12.93
N PRO A 29 1.17 15.68 -13.92
CA PRO A 29 0.68 16.41 -15.09
C PRO A 29 -0.47 15.71 -15.81
N PRO A 30 -1.43 16.44 -16.41
CA PRO A 30 -2.67 15.90 -17.01
C PRO A 30 -2.48 14.69 -17.94
N SER A 31 -1.39 14.66 -18.70
CA SER A 31 -1.07 13.64 -19.70
C SER A 31 0.36 13.11 -19.55
N GLY A 32 0.62 11.88 -20.00
CA GLY A 32 1.97 11.29 -20.07
C GLY A 32 2.42 10.55 -18.80
N TYR A 33 1.64 10.58 -17.72
CA TYR A 33 1.98 9.98 -16.41
C TYR A 33 0.96 8.94 -15.94
N SER A 34 0.27 8.26 -16.86
CA SER A 34 -0.76 7.28 -16.51
C SER A 34 -0.22 6.15 -15.63
N HIS A 35 1.00 5.67 -15.92
CA HIS A 35 1.65 4.62 -15.12
C HIS A 35 1.96 5.11 -13.70
N ASP A 36 2.53 6.30 -13.55
CA ASP A 36 2.87 6.83 -12.21
C ASP A 36 1.62 7.17 -11.40
N ARG A 37 0.54 7.61 -12.05
CA ARG A 37 -0.75 7.81 -11.39
C ARG A 37 -1.30 6.53 -10.79
N ARG A 38 -1.25 5.40 -11.51
CA ARG A 38 -1.71 4.11 -10.98
C ARG A 38 -0.86 3.64 -9.81
N ARG A 39 0.47 3.79 -9.89
CA ARG A 39 1.36 3.55 -8.75
C ARG A 39 1.02 4.44 -7.55
N GLY A 40 0.82 5.74 -7.78
CA GLY A 40 0.45 6.69 -6.74
C GLY A 40 -0.89 6.35 -6.09
N LYS A 41 -1.89 5.97 -6.89
CA LYS A 41 -3.19 5.49 -6.42
C LYS A 41 -3.05 4.25 -5.55
N ALA A 42 -2.23 3.27 -5.96
CA ALA A 42 -1.96 2.07 -5.17
C ALA A 42 -1.33 2.40 -3.80
N ILE A 43 -0.42 3.38 -3.74
CA ILE A 43 0.16 3.86 -2.48
C ILE A 43 -0.90 4.54 -1.60
N ASN A 44 -1.71 5.43 -2.16
CA ASN A 44 -2.77 6.10 -1.39
C ASN A 44 -3.77 5.08 -0.79
N ARG A 45 -4.15 4.07 -1.58
CA ARG A 45 -4.99 2.95 -1.16
C ARG A 45 -4.38 2.17 -0.01
N LEU A 46 -3.14 1.74 -0.18
CA LEU A 46 -2.44 0.98 0.85
C LEU A 46 -2.39 1.75 2.18
N GLU A 47 -2.06 3.03 2.12
CA GLU A 47 -1.93 3.87 3.31
C GLU A 47 -3.27 4.17 3.99
N SER A 48 -4.35 4.32 3.23
CA SER A 48 -5.70 4.41 3.78
C SER A 48 -6.09 3.11 4.50
N TRP A 49 -5.78 1.95 3.91
CA TRP A 49 -6.11 0.66 4.51
C TRP A 49 -5.24 0.33 5.73
N PHE A 50 -3.97 0.72 5.73
CA PHE A 50 -3.14 0.68 6.94
C PHE A 50 -3.74 1.54 8.05
N SER A 51 -4.22 2.74 7.73
CA SER A 51 -4.89 3.60 8.71
C SER A 51 -6.14 2.92 9.31
N LEU A 52 -6.91 2.18 8.50
CA LEU A 52 -8.03 1.36 8.98
C LEU A 52 -7.56 0.26 9.94
N CYS A 53 -6.55 -0.52 9.57
CA CYS A 53 -5.98 -1.57 10.42
C CYS A 53 -5.46 -1.03 11.76
N CYS A 54 -4.83 0.14 11.74
CA CYS A 54 -4.24 0.78 12.92
C CYS A 54 -5.25 1.60 13.74
N SER A 55 -6.51 1.73 13.30
CA SER A 55 -7.53 2.56 13.95
C SER A 55 -8.05 2.01 15.29
N GLY A 56 -7.81 0.72 15.58
CA GLY A 56 -8.44 0.01 16.70
C GLY A 56 -9.86 -0.46 16.45
N LEU A 57 -10.46 -0.16 15.28
CA LEU A 57 -11.85 -0.51 14.97
C LEU A 57 -11.99 -1.95 14.46
N VAL A 58 -11.12 -2.38 13.55
CA VAL A 58 -11.18 -3.71 12.91
C VAL A 58 -10.20 -4.71 13.52
N ALA A 59 -9.11 -4.22 14.12
CA ALA A 59 -8.08 -5.02 14.77
C ALA A 59 -7.60 -4.29 16.03
N GLN A 60 -7.51 -5.01 17.14
CA GLN A 60 -7.16 -4.42 18.45
C GLN A 60 -5.82 -4.94 18.98
N GLN A 61 -5.55 -6.23 18.77
CA GLN A 61 -4.31 -6.85 19.23
C GLN A 61 -3.18 -6.67 18.20
N PRO A 62 -1.91 -6.52 18.61
CA PRO A 62 -0.79 -6.32 17.68
C PRO A 62 -0.71 -7.39 16.57
N SER A 63 -0.98 -8.65 16.90
CA SER A 63 -1.01 -9.74 15.92
C SER A 63 -2.14 -9.60 14.89
N GLN A 64 -3.32 -9.14 15.32
CA GLN A 64 -4.44 -8.86 14.42
C GLN A 64 -4.16 -7.65 13.54
N ILE A 65 -3.54 -6.59 14.09
CA ILE A 65 -3.17 -5.40 13.33
C ILE A 65 -2.14 -5.77 12.26
N LEU A 66 -1.13 -6.58 12.61
CA LEU A 66 -0.16 -7.09 11.66
C LEU A 66 -0.82 -7.91 10.54
N CYS A 67 -1.68 -8.87 10.90
CA CYS A 67 -2.42 -9.67 9.93
C CYS A 67 -3.30 -8.80 9.01
N CYS A 68 -4.03 -7.83 9.57
CA CYS A 68 -4.81 -6.86 8.81
C CYS A 68 -3.93 -6.08 7.82
N ALA A 69 -2.78 -5.57 8.26
CA ALA A 69 -1.86 -4.85 7.40
C ALA A 69 -1.30 -5.74 6.28
N GLN A 70 -0.96 -7.00 6.56
CA GLN A 70 -0.52 -7.95 5.54
C GLN A 70 -1.61 -8.25 4.51
N GLN A 71 -2.86 -8.44 4.94
CA GLN A 71 -4.00 -8.60 4.04
C GLN A 71 -4.21 -7.35 3.18
N ALA A 72 -4.17 -6.16 3.79
CA ALA A 72 -4.28 -4.88 3.08
C ALA A 72 -3.18 -4.72 2.03
N TRP A 73 -1.95 -5.11 2.36
CA TRP A 73 -0.81 -5.07 1.44
C TRP A 73 -1.01 -5.99 0.23
N ILE A 74 -1.38 -7.25 0.47
CA ILE A 74 -1.65 -8.22 -0.60
C ILE A 74 -2.79 -7.73 -1.50
N GLN A 75 -3.88 -7.26 -0.90
CA GLN A 75 -5.06 -6.84 -1.65
C GLN A 75 -4.79 -5.55 -2.46
N ALA A 76 -4.06 -4.58 -1.89
CA ALA A 76 -3.78 -3.32 -2.58
C ALA A 76 -2.90 -3.55 -3.81
N LEU A 77 -1.89 -4.44 -3.70
CA LEU A 77 -1.03 -4.82 -4.81
C LEU A 77 -1.74 -5.72 -5.82
N SER A 78 -2.63 -6.59 -5.37
CA SER A 78 -3.52 -7.36 -6.27
C SER A 78 -4.36 -6.43 -7.14
N GLN A 79 -5.01 -5.45 -6.51
CA GLN A 79 -5.84 -4.46 -7.21
C GLN A 79 -5.00 -3.57 -8.13
N PHE A 80 -3.78 -3.19 -7.74
CA PHE A 80 -2.85 -2.49 -8.62
C PHE A 80 -2.55 -3.32 -9.88
N CYS A 81 -2.28 -4.62 -9.74
CA CYS A 81 -2.03 -5.48 -10.89
C CYS A 81 -3.26 -5.63 -11.80
N GLU A 82 -4.47 -5.77 -11.23
CA GLU A 82 -5.71 -5.76 -12.01
C GLU A 82 -5.87 -4.45 -12.79
N GLU A 83 -5.59 -3.30 -12.15
CA GLU A 83 -5.61 -1.98 -12.78
C GLU A 83 -4.57 -1.89 -13.92
N GLU A 84 -3.35 -2.41 -13.73
CA GLU A 84 -2.32 -2.45 -14.78
C GLU A 84 -2.81 -3.25 -16.00
N TYR A 85 -3.35 -4.45 -15.80
CA TYR A 85 -3.88 -5.32 -16.87
C TYR A 85 -5.15 -4.76 -17.55
N SER A 86 -5.88 -3.86 -16.89
CA SER A 86 -7.06 -3.21 -17.48
C SER A 86 -6.72 -2.10 -18.50
N THR A 87 -5.44 -1.83 -18.72
CA THR A 87 -4.97 -0.75 -19.60
C THR A 87 -4.17 -1.28 -20.79
N LYS A 88 -3.97 -0.45 -21.81
CA LYS A 88 -3.16 -0.78 -23.00
C LYS A 88 -1.67 -0.45 -22.85
N THR A 89 -1.18 -0.26 -21.61
CA THR A 89 0.24 0.01 -21.35
C THR A 89 0.97 -1.26 -20.95
N MET A 90 2.30 -1.26 -21.03
CA MET A 90 3.10 -2.29 -20.38
C MET A 90 2.74 -2.37 -18.91
N VAL A 91 2.56 -3.59 -18.41
CA VAL A 91 2.25 -3.84 -17.01
C VAL A 91 3.50 -3.73 -16.16
N TYR A 92 3.32 -3.44 -14.88
CA TYR A 92 4.42 -3.51 -13.92
C TYR A 92 4.96 -4.95 -13.83
N GLU A 93 6.29 -5.11 -13.89
CA GLU A 93 6.95 -6.43 -14.01
C GLU A 93 6.51 -7.44 -12.95
N CYS A 94 6.40 -7.03 -11.68
CA CYS A 94 5.97 -7.95 -10.61
C CYS A 94 4.53 -8.44 -10.78
N CYS A 95 3.69 -7.76 -11.57
CA CYS A 95 2.34 -8.22 -11.85
C CYS A 95 2.30 -9.42 -12.80
N GLU A 96 3.37 -9.65 -13.56
CA GLU A 96 3.52 -10.81 -14.43
C GLU A 96 3.70 -12.11 -13.64
N ASP A 97 4.26 -12.01 -12.44
CA ASP A 97 4.39 -13.13 -11.51
C ASP A 97 3.03 -13.59 -10.96
N LYS A 98 2.97 -14.86 -10.55
CA LYS A 98 1.76 -15.52 -10.04
C LYS A 98 1.97 -16.11 -8.65
N GLY A 99 0.88 -16.13 -7.88
CA GLY A 99 0.89 -16.71 -6.53
C GLY A 99 1.95 -16.05 -5.64
N PRO A 100 2.65 -16.82 -4.79
CA PRO A 100 3.67 -16.28 -3.88
C PRO A 100 4.82 -15.52 -4.57
N ALA A 101 5.18 -15.88 -5.80
CA ALA A 101 6.28 -15.23 -6.52
C ALA A 101 6.03 -13.72 -6.73
N ARG A 102 4.75 -13.34 -6.96
CA ARG A 102 4.35 -11.93 -7.09
C ARG A 102 4.68 -11.13 -5.85
N TRP A 103 4.39 -11.69 -4.67
CA TRP A 103 4.62 -11.01 -3.40
C TRP A 103 6.12 -10.92 -3.10
N ILE A 104 6.88 -11.95 -3.45
CA ILE A 104 8.34 -11.93 -3.37
C ILE A 104 8.91 -10.81 -4.25
N CYS A 105 8.44 -10.66 -5.50
CA CYS A 105 8.89 -9.60 -6.40
C CYS A 105 8.58 -8.21 -5.81
N PHE A 106 7.34 -7.97 -5.36
CA PHE A 106 6.99 -6.68 -4.74
C PHE A 106 7.75 -6.38 -3.45
N ASN A 107 8.14 -7.42 -2.72
CA ASN A 107 8.93 -7.30 -1.51
C ASN A 107 10.45 -7.38 -1.76
N SER A 108 10.88 -7.29 -3.02
CA SER A 108 12.29 -7.25 -3.41
C SER A 108 12.78 -5.82 -3.61
N GLU A 109 14.08 -5.59 -3.37
CA GLU A 109 14.80 -4.31 -3.56
C GLU A 109 13.99 -3.06 -3.18
N LEU A 110 13.76 -2.92 -1.87
CA LEU A 110 12.84 -1.92 -1.32
C LEU A 110 13.54 -0.59 -1.02
N PRO A 111 13.08 0.54 -1.57
CA PRO A 111 13.65 1.86 -1.26
C PRO A 111 13.39 2.34 0.18
N ASN A 112 12.33 1.83 0.82
CA ASN A 112 11.93 2.20 2.19
C ASN A 112 11.31 0.98 2.90
N PRO A 113 12.13 -0.01 3.32
CA PRO A 113 11.63 -1.23 3.93
C PRO A 113 10.99 -1.01 5.31
N ASP A 114 11.45 0.02 6.03
CA ASP A 114 11.08 0.31 7.41
C ASP A 114 9.92 1.30 7.54
N TYR A 115 9.28 1.68 6.42
CA TYR A 115 8.18 2.64 6.40
C TYR A 115 8.52 4.00 7.03
N SER A 116 9.79 4.39 6.98
CA SER A 116 10.28 5.61 7.59
C SER A 116 9.63 6.85 6.96
N PRO A 117 9.29 7.88 7.75
CA PRO A 117 8.75 9.12 7.27
C PRO A 117 9.84 9.95 6.60
N LYS A 118 9.44 10.85 5.71
CA LYS A 118 10.32 11.87 5.16
C LYS A 118 10.46 13.02 6.16
N PRO A 119 11.68 13.38 6.61
CA PRO A 119 11.88 14.47 7.56
C PRO A 119 11.28 15.80 7.06
N GLY A 120 10.52 16.48 7.91
CA GLY A 120 9.89 17.77 7.59
C GLY A 120 8.75 17.71 6.56
N TYR A 121 8.27 16.52 6.21
CA TYR A 121 7.14 16.33 5.30
C TYR A 121 5.88 15.93 6.06
N THR A 122 4.74 16.45 5.61
CA THR A 122 3.41 16.02 6.05
C THR A 122 2.57 15.76 4.81
N ALA A 123 1.98 14.57 4.75
CA ALA A 123 1.12 14.15 3.67
C ALA A 123 -0.12 15.06 3.59
N PRO A 124 -0.58 15.41 2.37
CA PRO A 124 -1.90 16.01 2.21
C PRO A 124 -2.99 15.05 2.71
N ALA A 125 -4.10 15.59 3.18
CA ALA A 125 -5.27 14.78 3.50
C ALA A 125 -5.78 14.08 2.24
N MET A 126 -5.94 12.76 2.32
CA MET A 126 -6.48 11.93 1.25
C MET A 126 -7.83 11.35 1.69
N PRO A 127 -8.79 11.15 0.76
CA PRO A 127 -10.00 10.41 1.05
C PRO A 127 -9.69 8.98 1.49
N GLN A 128 -10.62 8.38 2.24
CA GLN A 128 -10.54 6.95 2.55
C GLN A 128 -10.81 6.13 1.29
N GLU A 129 -10.02 5.09 1.07
CA GLU A 129 -10.15 4.20 -0.07
C GLU A 129 -11.05 3.01 0.30
N PRO A 130 -12.15 2.77 -0.44
CA PRO A 130 -13.05 1.65 -0.17
C PRO A 130 -12.46 0.34 -0.68
N GLY A 131 -13.11 -0.79 -0.36
CA GLY A 131 -12.84 -2.08 -0.99
C GLY A 131 -11.96 -3.04 -0.19
N PHE A 132 -11.53 -2.66 1.01
CA PHE A 132 -10.82 -3.55 1.94
C PHE A 132 -11.68 -3.88 3.15
N SER A 133 -11.71 -5.17 3.50
CA SER A 133 -12.34 -5.68 4.72
C SER A 133 -11.38 -6.68 5.34
N PHE A 134 -11.05 -6.49 6.61
CA PHE A 134 -10.20 -7.41 7.35
C PHE A 134 -10.94 -8.70 7.70
N ASP A 135 -10.34 -9.86 7.42
CA ASP A 135 -10.83 -11.16 7.88
C ASP A 135 -9.89 -11.75 8.94
N PRO A 136 -10.28 -11.77 10.23
CA PRO A 136 -9.45 -12.29 11.30
C PRO A 136 -9.25 -13.82 11.25
N ASN A 137 -10.00 -14.56 10.41
CA ASN A 137 -9.89 -16.02 10.29
C ASN A 137 -8.80 -16.45 9.29
N VAL A 138 -8.24 -15.49 8.55
CA VAL A 138 -7.16 -15.71 7.57
C VAL A 138 -5.82 -15.25 8.14
N CYS A 139 -5.72 -15.31 9.47
CA CYS A 139 -4.52 -15.18 10.28
C CYS A 139 -4.20 -16.57 10.87
#